data_AF-A0A848T6T0-F1
#
_entry.id   AF-A0A848T6T0-F1
#
_cell.length_a   1.000
_cell.length_b   1.000
_cell.length_c   1.000
_cell.angle_alpha   90.00
_cell.angle_beta   90.00
_cell.angle_gamma   90.00
#
_symmetry.space_group_name_H-M   'P 1'
#
loop_
_entity.id
_entity.type
_entity.pdbx_description
1 polymer ?
#
loop_
_entity_poly.entity_id
_entity_poly.type
_entity_poly.pdbx_seq_one_letter_code
_entity_poly.pdbx_strand_id
1 'polypeptide(L)'
;MADTSRLGLPLLDPAQAQKHVTVNEAFLRLDALSQITLAGLGTTVPPVSPVDGEVYAIGAGASGAWASEDGKLAVFLNNGWDFVLPRPGWRAFDVGAGVTVTFDGIDW
;
A
#
# COMPACT_ATOMS: atom_id res chain seq x y z
N MET A 1 -1.41 13.15 19.28
CA MET A 1 -0.69 11.94 18.86
C MET A 1 -1.32 11.51 17.55
N ALA A 2 -0.53 11.31 16.51
CA ALA A 2 -1.02 10.81 15.22
C ALA A 2 -0.87 9.29 15.19
N ASP A 3 -1.80 8.59 14.53
CA ASP A 3 -1.83 7.13 14.47
C ASP A 3 -1.86 6.66 12.99
N THR A 4 -1.48 5.40 12.72
CA THR A 4 -1.59 4.81 11.38
C THR A 4 -3.06 4.65 10.94
N SER A 5 -3.31 4.73 9.63
CA SER A 5 -4.67 4.81 9.10
C SER A 5 -5.52 3.55 9.30
N ARG A 6 -4.92 2.35 9.35
CA ARG A 6 -5.68 1.09 9.35
C ARG A 6 -5.76 0.45 10.73
N LEU A 7 -4.63 0.26 11.41
CA LEU A 7 -4.55 -0.39 12.71
C LEU A 7 -4.46 0.58 13.88
N GLY A 8 -4.32 1.90 13.64
CA GLY A 8 -4.24 2.89 14.70
C GLY A 8 -2.98 2.76 15.56
N LEU A 9 -1.84 2.41 14.95
CA LEU A 9 -0.56 2.33 15.65
C LEU A 9 -0.06 3.74 15.95
N PRO A 10 0.36 4.04 17.20
CA PRO A 10 0.83 5.37 17.55
C PRO A 10 2.14 5.70 16.85
N LEU A 11 2.16 6.84 16.17
CA LEU A 11 3.36 7.38 15.54
C LEU A 11 4.24 8.08 16.59
N LEU A 12 5.55 7.99 16.38
CA LEU A 12 6.53 8.68 17.22
C LEU A 12 6.44 10.19 17.03
N ASP A 13 6.36 10.91 18.14
CA ASP A 13 6.43 12.38 18.14
C ASP A 13 7.79 12.89 17.63
N PRO A 14 7.84 14.09 17.04
CA PRO A 14 9.07 14.69 16.56
C PRO A 14 10.14 14.80 17.65
N ALA A 15 11.33 14.27 17.37
CA ALA A 15 12.48 14.26 18.28
C ALA A 15 13.82 14.51 17.54
N GLN A 16 14.90 14.62 18.31
CA GLN A 16 16.25 14.88 17.81
C GLN A 16 16.69 13.87 16.73
N ALA A 17 17.36 14.38 15.69
CA ALA A 17 17.85 13.64 14.53
C ALA A 17 16.79 12.98 13.63
N GLN A 18 15.53 13.41 13.69
CA GLN A 18 14.46 13.01 12.76
C GLN A 18 14.23 11.49 12.63
N LYS A 19 14.67 10.69 13.61
CA LYS A 19 14.48 9.22 13.62
C LYS A 19 13.02 8.80 13.49
N HIS A 20 12.12 9.64 14.00
CA HIS A 20 10.68 9.46 13.90
C HIS A 20 10.21 9.37 12.44
N VAL A 21 10.84 10.07 11.49
CA VAL A 21 10.46 10.02 10.07
C VAL A 21 10.58 8.60 9.53
N THR A 22 11.80 8.03 9.56
CA THR A 22 12.08 6.69 9.04
C THR A 22 11.29 5.60 9.77
N VAL A 23 11.13 5.71 11.09
CA VAL A 23 10.38 4.70 11.87
C VAL A 23 8.88 4.80 11.61
N ASN A 24 8.33 6.02 11.50
CA ASN A 24 6.92 6.20 11.20
C ASN A 24 6.59 5.73 9.77
N GLU A 25 7.47 5.97 8.79
CA GLU A 25 7.35 5.40 7.44
C GLU A 25 7.30 3.87 7.48
N ALA A 26 8.16 3.23 8.28
CA ALA A 26 8.15 1.78 8.45
C ALA A 26 6.85 1.28 9.10
N PHE A 27 6.30 2.00 10.08
CA PHE A 27 5.01 1.64 10.70
C PHE A 27 3.84 1.79 9.74
N LEU A 28 3.79 2.88 8.96
CA LEU A 28 2.76 3.09 7.94
C LEU A 28 2.78 1.98 6.88
N ARG A 29 3.96 1.57 6.44
CA ARG A 29 4.12 0.45 5.51
C ARG A 29 3.71 -0.89 6.14
N LEU A 30 4.08 -1.14 7.39
CA LEU A 30 3.69 -2.37 8.11
C LEU A 30 2.17 -2.45 8.31
N ASP A 31 1.56 -1.33 8.66
CA ASP A 31 0.11 -1.18 8.81
C ASP A 31 -0.64 -1.58 7.54
N ALA A 32 -0.20 -1.05 6.39
CA ALA A 32 -0.74 -1.38 5.07
C ALA A 32 -0.55 -2.85 4.68
N LEU A 33 0.61 -3.45 5.00
CA LEU A 33 0.97 -4.80 4.55
C LEU A 33 0.50 -5.94 5.48
N SER A 34 0.19 -5.65 6.74
CA SER A 34 -0.20 -6.67 7.73
C SER A 34 -1.55 -7.34 7.41
N GLN A 35 -2.48 -6.58 6.83
CA GLN A 35 -3.82 -7.01 6.45
C GLN A 35 -4.17 -6.35 5.12
N ILE A 36 -3.54 -6.82 4.04
CA ILE A 36 -3.67 -6.19 2.73
C ILE A 36 -5.15 -6.28 2.28
N THR A 37 -5.72 -5.11 2.00
CA THR A 37 -7.07 -4.97 1.45
C THR A 37 -6.95 -4.16 0.18
N LEU A 38 -7.19 -4.79 -0.97
CA LEU A 38 -7.07 -4.16 -2.27
C LEU A 38 -8.37 -3.40 -2.59
N ALA A 39 -8.23 -2.09 -2.79
CA ALA A 39 -9.27 -1.25 -3.35
C ALA A 39 -9.47 -1.52 -4.86
N GLY A 40 -8.45 -2.09 -5.52
CA GLY A 40 -8.55 -2.61 -6.88
C GLY A 40 -7.41 -3.57 -7.21
N LEU A 41 -7.73 -4.56 -8.04
CA LEU A 41 -6.79 -5.57 -8.55
C LEU A 41 -6.68 -5.43 -10.07
N GLY A 42 -5.44 -5.32 -10.56
CA GLY A 42 -5.16 -5.13 -11.98
C GLY A 42 -5.38 -3.68 -12.47
N THR A 43 -5.52 -2.72 -11.56
CA THR A 43 -5.72 -1.31 -11.92
C THR A 43 -4.43 -0.73 -12.50
N THR A 44 -4.53 -0.01 -13.62
CA THR A 44 -3.37 0.56 -14.34
C THR A 44 -3.29 2.09 -14.27
N VAL A 45 -4.31 2.74 -13.70
CA VAL A 45 -4.40 4.18 -13.58
C VAL A 45 -4.68 4.54 -12.12
N PRO A 46 -3.90 5.45 -11.51
CA PRO A 46 -4.18 5.89 -10.14
C PRO A 46 -5.55 6.57 -10.05
N PRO A 47 -6.31 6.37 -8.95
CA PRO A 47 -7.53 7.13 -8.70
C PRO A 47 -7.21 8.63 -8.58
N VAL A 48 -8.19 9.48 -8.92
CA VAL A 48 -8.04 10.94 -8.87
C VAL A 48 -7.94 11.46 -7.42
N SER A 49 -8.60 10.76 -6.50
CA SER A 49 -8.67 11.12 -5.08
C SER A 49 -8.44 9.89 -4.19
N PRO A 50 -7.20 9.35 -4.13
CA PRO A 50 -6.87 8.27 -3.22
C PRO A 50 -6.98 8.71 -1.76
N VAL A 51 -7.30 7.75 -0.88
CA VAL A 51 -7.35 7.96 0.57
C VAL A 51 -6.15 7.27 1.23
N ASP A 52 -5.59 7.90 2.26
CA ASP A 52 -4.46 7.35 3.01
C ASP A 52 -4.79 5.94 3.55
N GLY A 53 -3.91 4.98 3.27
CA GLY A 53 -4.07 3.57 3.61
C GLY A 53 -4.76 2.72 2.53
N GLU A 54 -5.17 3.30 1.40
CA GLU A 54 -5.62 2.54 0.22
C GLU A 54 -4.47 1.76 -0.41
N VAL A 55 -4.77 0.53 -0.83
CA VAL A 55 -3.83 -0.35 -1.52
C VAL A 55 -4.43 -0.81 -2.85
N TYR A 56 -3.64 -0.76 -3.91
CA TYR A 56 -4.00 -1.26 -5.24
C TYR A 56 -2.95 -2.25 -5.73
N ALA A 57 -3.38 -3.35 -6.36
CA ALA A 57 -2.47 -4.21 -7.10
C ALA A 57 -2.41 -3.72 -8.56
N ILE A 58 -1.23 -3.25 -8.98
CA ILE A 58 -1.03 -2.61 -10.28
C ILE A 58 -0.98 -3.68 -11.37
N GLY A 59 -1.86 -3.55 -12.36
CA GLY A 59 -1.85 -4.39 -13.57
C GLY A 59 -0.78 -3.97 -14.59
N ALA A 60 -0.58 -4.76 -15.63
CA ALA A 60 0.34 -4.42 -16.71
C ALA A 60 -0.16 -3.23 -17.56
N GLY A 61 0.74 -2.32 -17.92
CA GLY A 61 0.43 -1.10 -18.68
C GLY A 61 0.12 0.09 -17.78
N ALA A 62 0.72 0.17 -16.60
CA ALA A 62 0.51 1.25 -15.65
C ALA A 62 0.92 2.62 -16.20
N SER A 63 0.19 3.66 -15.79
CA SER A 63 0.35 5.02 -16.32
C SER A 63 0.28 6.09 -15.24
N GLY A 64 0.61 7.34 -15.61
CA GLY A 64 0.62 8.46 -14.68
C GLY A 64 1.63 8.26 -13.56
N ALA A 65 1.19 8.44 -12.31
CA ALA A 65 2.05 8.25 -11.13
C ALA A 65 2.50 6.80 -10.93
N TRP A 66 1.86 5.82 -11.58
CA TRP A 66 2.20 4.40 -11.49
C TRP A 66 3.03 3.90 -12.68
N ALA A 67 3.48 4.79 -13.58
CA ALA A 67 4.26 4.39 -14.74
C ALA A 67 5.55 3.64 -14.33
N SER A 68 5.79 2.47 -14.91
CA SER A 68 6.90 1.54 -14.58
C SER A 68 6.79 0.80 -13.24
N GLU A 69 5.63 0.87 -12.59
CA GLU A 69 5.35 0.21 -11.30
C GLU A 69 4.43 -1.02 -11.48
N ASP A 70 4.37 -1.57 -12.70
CA ASP A 70 3.60 -2.77 -13.06
C ASP A 70 3.90 -3.95 -12.12
N GLY A 71 2.86 -4.68 -11.71
CA GLY A 71 2.98 -5.87 -10.86
C GLY A 71 3.28 -5.58 -9.38
N LYS A 72 3.44 -4.30 -8.99
CA LYS A 72 3.63 -3.91 -7.58
C LYS A 72 2.31 -3.59 -6.91
N LEU A 73 2.33 -3.53 -5.58
CA LEU A 73 1.30 -2.89 -4.78
C LEU A 73 1.58 -1.40 -4.70
N ALA A 74 0.59 -0.56 -5.03
CA ALA A 74 0.59 0.86 -4.74
C ALA A 74 -0.12 1.08 -3.40
N VAL A 75 0.57 1.63 -2.41
CA VAL A 75 0.00 2.03 -1.13
C VAL A 75 -0.01 3.55 -1.08
N PHE A 76 -1.17 4.17 -0.85
CA PHE A 76 -1.23 5.62 -0.67
C PHE A 76 -0.96 5.98 0.79
N LEU A 77 0.15 6.67 1.07
CA LEU A 77 0.59 7.07 2.41
C LEU A 77 1.14 8.49 2.38
N ASN A 78 0.81 9.31 3.39
CA ASN A 78 1.38 10.66 3.53
C ASN A 78 1.24 11.52 2.26
N ASN A 79 0.09 11.43 1.57
CA ASN A 79 -0.16 12.10 0.28
C ASN A 79 0.77 11.66 -0.88
N GLY A 80 1.36 10.47 -0.80
CA GLY A 80 2.24 9.91 -1.82
C GLY A 80 1.98 8.42 -2.06
N TRP A 81 2.52 7.90 -3.16
CA TRP A 81 2.49 6.47 -3.45
C TRP A 81 3.78 5.81 -2.94
N ASP A 82 3.65 4.84 -2.04
CA ASP A 82 4.70 3.88 -1.73
C ASP A 82 4.46 2.59 -2.54
N PHE A 83 5.50 2.09 -3.18
CA PHE A 83 5.41 0.91 -4.04
C PHE A 83 6.09 -0.30 -3.39
N VAL A 84 5.37 -1.41 -3.35
CA VAL A 84 5.83 -2.65 -2.71
C VAL A 84 5.78 -3.80 -3.71
N LEU A 85 6.93 -4.44 -3.95
CA LEU A 85 6.95 -5.68 -4.73
C LEU A 85 6.40 -6.83 -3.87
N PRO A 86 5.26 -7.44 -4.25
CA PRO A 86 4.73 -8.59 -3.52
C PRO A 86 5.65 -9.81 -3.66
N ARG A 87 5.50 -10.76 -2.74
CA ARG A 87 6.25 -12.02 -2.75
C ARG A 87 5.29 -13.21 -2.80
N PRO A 88 5.68 -14.34 -3.43
CA PRO A 88 4.86 -15.54 -3.44
C PRO A 88 4.33 -15.90 -2.05
N GLY A 89 3.04 -16.24 -1.97
CA GLY A 89 2.33 -16.58 -0.74
C GLY A 89 1.77 -15.39 0.05
N TRP A 90 1.96 -14.16 -0.42
CA TRP A 90 1.27 -13.00 0.12
C TRP A 90 -0.23 -13.11 -0.15
N ARG A 91 -1.03 -12.72 0.83
CA ARG A 91 -2.50 -12.77 0.75
C ARG A 91 -3.05 -11.37 0.85
N ALA A 92 -4.07 -11.10 0.06
CA ALA A 92 -4.82 -9.86 0.12
C ALA A 92 -6.31 -10.13 -0.04
N PHE A 93 -7.13 -9.25 0.51
CA PHE A 93 -8.57 -9.29 0.30
C PHE A 93 -8.96 -8.27 -0.78
N ASP A 94 -9.54 -8.73 -1.89
CA ASP A 94 -10.09 -7.85 -2.92
C ASP A 94 -11.50 -7.40 -2.49
N VAL A 95 -11.64 -6.09 -2.23
CA VAL A 95 -12.91 -5.51 -1.78
C VAL A 95 -13.96 -5.55 -2.88
N GLY A 96 -13.56 -5.38 -4.15
CA GLY A 96 -14.50 -5.36 -5.27
C GLY A 96 -15.10 -6.74 -5.54
N ALA A 97 -14.27 -7.79 -5.49
CA ALA A 97 -14.71 -9.17 -5.70
C ALA A 97 -15.19 -9.87 -4.42
N GLY A 98 -14.82 -9.37 -3.24
CA GLY A 98 -15.19 -9.97 -1.94
C GLY A 98 -14.47 -11.29 -1.66
N VAL A 99 -13.28 -11.49 -2.22
CA VAL A 99 -12.51 -12.74 -2.12
C VAL A 99 -11.09 -12.50 -1.63
N THR A 100 -10.49 -13.53 -1.03
CA THR A 100 -9.06 -13.52 -0.72
C THR A 100 -8.27 -14.03 -1.92
N VAL A 101 -7.34 -13.23 -2.39
CA VAL A 101 -6.41 -13.52 -3.48
C VAL A 101 -5.03 -13.82 -2.89
N THR A 102 -4.21 -14.61 -3.58
CA THR A 102 -2.89 -15.05 -3.10
C THR A 102 -1.88 -14.93 -4.22
N PHE A 103 -0.90 -14.07 -4.02
CA PHE A 103 0.14 -13.83 -5.02
C PHE A 103 0.97 -15.10 -5.25
N ASP A 104 1.02 -15.58 -6.50
CA ASP A 104 1.72 -16.81 -6.87
C ASP A 104 3.21 -16.59 -7.24
N GLY A 105 3.62 -15.33 -7.37
CA GLY A 105 4.94 -14.92 -7.83
C GLY A 105 4.93 -14.19 -9.16
N ILE A 106 3.80 -14.21 -9.87
CA ILE A 106 3.55 -13.55 -11.13
C ILE A 106 2.29 -12.68 -11.00
N ASP A 107 1.17 -13.27 -10.55
CA ASP A 107 -0.15 -12.64 -10.45
C ASP A 107 -0.79 -12.86 -9.06
N TRP A 108 -1.83 -12.08 -8.75
CA TRP A 108 -2.57 -12.08 -7.47
C TRP A 108 -3.70 -13.12 -7.39
#